data_AF-A0AAW1TTE5-F1
#
_entry.id   AF-A0AAW1TTE5-F1
#
_cell.length_a   1.000
_cell.length_b   1.000
_cell.length_c   1.000
_cell.angle_alpha   90.00
_cell.angle_beta   90.00
_cell.angle_gamma   90.00
#
_symmetry.space_group_name_H-M   'P 1'
#
loop_
_entity.id
_entity.type
_entity.pdbx_description
1 polymer ?
#
loop_
_entity_poly.entity_id
_entity_poly.type
_entity_poly.pdbx_seq_one_letter_code
_entity_poly.pdbx_strand_id
1 'polypeptide(L)'
;MLTLTESANETVSCTCPHNGRQIVNEVLPVGVDEMFTTFFTNSKLYIEFQAHKKNTDIVQTPWTDDPNGKGKTRVVSLTAYTNQSFLPKTSKVTEHQTIHPWSRAGTLYSMSAETTMKGPPMCDSFYIEIHYCLNRVSDNESSIGVYVQIKYKKSVFGLMKGMIEKMTIAGLEEFWKDFCGALRTEKGERTPDTVKKITKKNSLPEIRTGGASFVPGRKYFILSKRMD
;
A
#
# COMPACT_ATOMS: atom_id res chain seq x y z
N MET A 1 48.10 -3.01 14.67
CA MET A 1 46.94 -2.16 14.35
C MET A 1 46.83 -2.08 12.84
N LEU A 2 45.99 -2.92 12.23
CA LEU A 2 45.58 -2.79 10.84
C LEU A 2 44.06 -2.88 10.85
N THR A 3 43.42 -1.72 10.70
CA THR A 3 41.98 -1.56 10.55
C THR A 3 41.59 -2.14 9.19
N LEU A 4 40.87 -3.26 9.19
CA LEU A 4 40.12 -3.71 8.02
C LEU A 4 38.97 -2.72 7.85
N THR A 5 39.10 -1.82 6.88
CA THR A 5 37.99 -1.00 6.41
C THR A 5 36.98 -1.91 5.74
N GLU A 6 35.89 -2.19 6.44
CA GLU A 6 34.70 -2.84 5.91
C GLU A 6 34.03 -1.90 4.91
N SER A 7 34.39 -2.07 3.63
CA SER A 7 33.72 -1.41 2.51
C SER A 7 32.74 -2.42 1.89
N ALA A 8 31.50 -2.41 2.35
CA ALA A 8 30.41 -3.17 1.74
C ALA A 8 29.19 -2.27 1.49
N ASN A 9 29.37 -1.28 0.62
CA ASN A 9 28.26 -0.55 0.01
C ASN A 9 27.96 -1.12 -1.39
N GLU A 10 27.84 -2.45 -1.50
CA GLU A 10 27.36 -3.10 -2.71
C GLU A 10 25.83 -2.98 -2.76
N THR A 11 25.34 -2.16 -3.68
CA THR A 11 23.92 -2.09 -4.02
C THR A 11 23.55 -3.36 -4.78
N VAL A 12 23.05 -4.36 -4.05
CA VAL A 12 22.49 -5.58 -4.67
C VAL A 12 21.25 -5.17 -5.47
N SER A 13 21.31 -5.26 -6.79
CA SER A 13 20.16 -5.01 -7.66
C SER A 13 19.21 -6.22 -7.64
N CYS A 14 17.91 -6.00 -7.42
CA CYS A 14 16.96 -7.11 -7.47
C CYS A 14 16.89 -7.70 -8.88
N THR A 15 17.18 -9.00 -9.00
CA THR A 15 17.01 -9.79 -10.22
C THR A 15 15.62 -10.45 -10.31
N CYS A 16 14.74 -10.13 -9.37
CA CYS A 16 13.39 -10.65 -9.30
C CYS A 16 12.50 -10.12 -10.45
N PRO A 17 11.52 -10.92 -10.91
CA PRO A 17 10.57 -10.48 -11.93
C PRO A 17 9.59 -9.44 -11.36
N HIS A 18 9.71 -8.20 -11.83
CA HIS A 18 8.82 -7.09 -11.47
C HIS A 18 7.65 -6.98 -12.46
N ASN A 19 6.60 -7.77 -12.23
CA ASN A 19 5.45 -7.81 -13.12
C ASN A 19 4.40 -6.75 -12.76
N GLY A 20 3.91 -6.00 -13.76
CA GLY A 20 2.78 -5.09 -13.61
C GLY A 20 3.15 -3.61 -13.63
N ARG A 21 2.17 -2.77 -13.27
CA ARG A 21 2.38 -1.33 -13.18
C ARG A 21 3.09 -1.02 -11.88
N GLN A 22 4.25 -0.37 -11.96
CA GLN A 22 4.92 0.20 -10.79
C GLN A 22 4.12 1.41 -10.29
N ILE A 23 3.63 1.34 -9.05
CA ILE A 23 2.87 2.42 -8.40
C ILE A 23 3.67 3.13 -7.31
N VAL A 24 4.77 2.53 -6.85
CA VAL A 24 5.71 3.12 -5.90
C VAL A 24 7.13 2.85 -6.36
N ASN A 25 7.97 3.87 -6.28
CA ASN A 25 9.42 3.78 -6.45
C ASN A 25 10.07 4.89 -5.61
N GLU A 26 10.34 4.61 -4.34
CA GLU A 26 10.86 5.62 -3.41
C GLU A 26 11.99 5.08 -2.55
N VAL A 27 12.87 5.96 -2.08
CA VAL A 27 13.85 5.69 -1.02
C VAL A 27 13.32 6.27 0.29
N LEU A 28 13.29 5.47 1.35
CA LEU A 28 12.76 5.82 2.67
C LEU A 28 13.88 5.79 3.72
N PRO A 29 13.82 6.65 4.76
CA PRO A 29 14.81 6.77 5.82
C PRO A 29 14.67 5.67 6.87
N VAL A 30 14.64 4.42 6.42
CA VAL A 30 14.54 3.24 7.26
C VAL A 30 15.42 2.15 6.68
N GLY A 31 16.14 1.43 7.54
CA GLY A 31 16.90 0.24 7.12
C GLY A 31 15.97 -0.84 6.57
N VAL A 32 16.47 -1.67 5.66
CA VAL A 32 15.62 -2.63 4.90
C VAL A 32 14.90 -3.65 5.79
N ASP A 33 15.54 -4.13 6.87
CA ASP A 33 14.95 -5.06 7.84
C ASP A 33 13.86 -4.39 8.69
N GLU A 34 14.10 -3.13 9.07
CA GLU A 34 13.13 -2.34 9.79
C GLU A 34 11.93 -2.01 8.88
N MET A 35 12.16 -1.72 7.60
CA MET A 35 11.09 -1.51 6.63
C MET A 35 10.21 -2.75 6.48
N PHE A 36 10.84 -3.91 6.30
CA PHE A 36 10.15 -5.19 6.25
C PHE A 36 9.34 -5.43 7.52
N THR A 37 9.95 -5.26 8.69
CA THR A 37 9.29 -5.44 9.98
C THR A 37 8.13 -4.48 10.14
N THR A 38 8.30 -3.23 9.73
CA THR A 38 7.29 -2.18 9.88
C THR A 38 6.04 -2.49 9.08
N PHE A 39 6.17 -2.92 7.81
CA PHE A 39 4.99 -3.15 6.97
C PHE A 39 4.44 -4.58 7.05
N PHE A 40 5.31 -5.59 7.18
CA PHE A 40 4.92 -7.00 7.11
C PHE A 40 4.75 -7.66 8.49
N THR A 41 4.67 -6.90 9.58
CA THR A 41 4.32 -7.45 10.90
C THR A 41 3.24 -6.61 11.57
N ASN A 42 2.81 -6.99 12.77
CA ASN A 42 1.94 -6.18 13.62
C ASN A 42 2.74 -5.06 14.31
N SER A 43 3.52 -4.30 13.54
CA SER A 43 4.26 -3.15 14.05
C SER A 43 3.29 -2.08 14.54
N LYS A 44 3.74 -1.25 15.48
CA LYS A 44 2.92 -0.14 16.01
C LYS A 44 2.49 0.80 14.88
N LEU A 45 3.42 1.22 14.01
CA LEU A 45 3.11 2.10 12.89
C LEU A 45 2.04 1.50 11.97
N TYR A 46 2.16 0.22 11.61
CA TYR A 46 1.21 -0.42 10.71
C TYR A 46 -0.19 -0.52 11.33
N ILE A 47 -0.30 -0.93 12.59
CA ILE A 47 -1.59 -1.02 13.28
C ILE A 47 -2.24 0.36 13.45
N GLU A 48 -1.48 1.38 13.85
CA GLU A 48 -1.98 2.74 13.97
C GLU A 48 -2.38 3.34 12.62
N PHE A 49 -1.60 3.07 11.57
CA PHE A 49 -1.91 3.48 10.20
C PHE A 49 -3.20 2.86 9.69
N GLN A 50 -3.38 1.56 9.90
CA GLN A 50 -4.60 0.87 9.50
C GLN A 50 -5.83 1.38 10.28
N ALA A 51 -5.68 1.63 11.58
CA ALA A 51 -6.72 2.24 12.40
C ALA A 51 -7.08 3.66 11.90
N HIS A 52 -6.08 4.46 11.51
CA HIS A 52 -6.29 5.79 10.90
C HIS A 52 -7.10 5.70 9.60
N LYS A 53 -6.81 4.68 8.77
CA LYS A 53 -7.58 4.34 7.56
C LYS A 53 -8.96 3.74 7.86
N LYS A 54 -9.31 3.55 9.15
CA LYS A 54 -10.55 2.92 9.65
C LYS A 54 -10.69 1.45 9.28
N ASN A 55 -9.58 0.77 9.00
CA ASN A 55 -9.55 -0.66 8.79
C ASN A 55 -9.62 -1.37 10.15
N THR A 56 -10.34 -2.48 10.22
CA THR A 56 -10.54 -3.25 11.46
C THR A 56 -10.31 -4.74 11.25
N ASP A 57 -10.39 -5.52 12.33
CA ASP A 57 -10.32 -6.99 12.30
C ASP A 57 -9.10 -7.55 11.57
N ILE A 58 -7.93 -6.92 11.77
CA ILE A 58 -6.68 -7.38 11.15
C ILE A 58 -6.24 -8.67 11.83
N VAL A 59 -6.09 -9.72 11.03
CA VAL A 59 -5.58 -11.02 11.45
C VAL A 59 -4.44 -11.39 10.50
N GLN A 60 -3.28 -11.73 11.07
CA GLN A 60 -2.12 -12.23 10.33
C GLN A 60 -1.77 -13.62 10.87
N THR A 61 -1.78 -14.64 10.03
CA THR A 61 -1.27 -15.95 10.44
C THR A 61 0.26 -15.92 10.54
N PRO A 62 0.88 -16.82 11.32
CA PRO A 62 2.32 -17.02 11.26
C PRO A 62 2.79 -17.37 9.84
N TRP A 63 4.04 -17.06 9.54
CA TRP A 63 4.71 -17.52 8.34
C TRP A 63 4.93 -19.04 8.41
N THR A 64 4.54 -19.76 7.37
CA THR A 64 4.75 -21.20 7.20
C THR A 64 5.52 -21.48 5.93
N ASP A 65 6.27 -22.57 5.87
CA ASP A 65 6.95 -22.95 4.62
C ASP A 65 5.93 -23.30 3.53
N ASP A 66 6.18 -22.82 2.31
CA ASP A 66 5.35 -23.15 1.16
C ASP A 66 5.53 -24.64 0.80
N PRO A 67 4.45 -25.43 0.65
CA PRO A 67 4.56 -26.85 0.30
C PRO A 67 5.28 -27.12 -1.02
N ASN A 68 5.34 -26.14 -1.93
CA ASN A 68 6.00 -26.26 -3.24
C ASN A 68 7.42 -25.67 -3.23
N GLY A 69 7.97 -25.34 -2.05
CA GLY A 69 9.30 -24.78 -1.91
C GLY A 69 9.44 -23.34 -2.43
N LYS A 70 8.32 -22.62 -2.61
CA LYS A 70 8.32 -21.23 -3.13
C LYS A 70 8.60 -20.16 -2.07
N GLY A 71 9.20 -20.54 -0.95
CA GLY A 71 9.56 -19.67 0.16
C GLY A 71 8.61 -19.83 1.34
N LYS A 72 8.24 -18.74 2.00
CA LYS A 72 7.32 -18.76 3.15
C LYS A 72 6.02 -18.08 2.80
N THR A 73 4.89 -18.61 3.25
CA THR A 73 3.56 -18.09 3.01
C THR A 73 2.82 -17.77 4.30
N ARG A 74 1.85 -16.86 4.21
CA ARG A 74 0.86 -16.62 5.26
C ARG A 74 -0.42 -16.05 4.67
N VAL A 75 -1.46 -15.99 5.49
CA VAL A 75 -2.71 -15.31 5.17
C VAL A 75 -2.90 -14.10 6.07
N VAL A 76 -3.24 -12.98 5.46
CA VAL A 76 -3.66 -11.75 6.15
C VAL A 76 -5.10 -11.46 5.78
N SER A 77 -5.93 -11.13 6.76
CA SER A 77 -7.31 -10.69 6.51
C SER A 77 -7.63 -9.44 7.29
N LEU A 78 -8.43 -8.55 6.71
CA LEU A 78 -8.89 -7.32 7.37
C LEU A 78 -10.25 -6.89 6.83
N THR A 79 -10.93 -6.04 7.58
CA THR A 79 -12.10 -5.28 7.11
C THR A 79 -11.63 -3.91 6.64
N ALA A 80 -11.66 -3.67 5.33
CA ALA A 80 -11.28 -2.40 4.74
C ALA A 80 -12.46 -1.43 4.74
N TYR A 81 -12.22 -0.18 5.12
CA TYR A 81 -13.20 0.90 4.99
C TYR A 81 -13.02 1.63 3.64
N THR A 82 -14.13 2.01 3.01
CA THR A 82 -14.13 2.88 1.83
C THR A 82 -15.18 3.98 1.97
N ASN A 83 -14.83 5.19 1.52
CA ASN A 83 -15.74 6.35 1.51
C ASN A 83 -16.38 6.60 0.14
N GLN A 84 -16.29 5.62 -0.78
CA GLN A 84 -16.88 5.73 -2.11
C GLN A 84 -18.38 5.46 -2.02
N SER A 85 -19.20 6.43 -2.37
CA SER A 85 -20.66 6.39 -2.22
C SER A 85 -21.36 5.27 -3.01
N PHE A 86 -20.69 4.72 -4.03
CA PHE A 86 -21.19 3.64 -4.87
C PHE A 86 -20.71 2.24 -4.44
N LEU A 87 -19.88 2.13 -3.41
CA LEU A 87 -19.42 0.86 -2.83
C LEU A 87 -20.00 0.68 -1.42
N PRO A 88 -20.15 -0.57 -0.95
CA PRO A 88 -20.38 -0.82 0.47
C PRO A 88 -19.29 -0.13 1.30
N LYS A 89 -19.67 0.49 2.42
CA LYS A 89 -18.73 1.23 3.29
C LYS A 89 -17.57 0.38 3.81
N THR A 90 -17.78 -0.93 3.90
CA THR A 90 -16.77 -1.89 4.34
C THR A 90 -16.70 -3.08 3.41
N SER A 91 -15.52 -3.69 3.33
CA SER A 91 -15.26 -4.89 2.53
C SER A 91 -14.30 -5.82 3.25
N LYS A 92 -14.49 -7.13 3.15
CA LYS A 92 -13.54 -8.10 3.68
C LYS A 92 -12.43 -8.29 2.65
N VAL A 93 -11.19 -8.09 3.07
CA VAL A 93 -9.98 -8.28 2.26
C VAL A 93 -9.24 -9.50 2.79
N THR A 94 -8.74 -10.33 1.88
CA THR A 94 -7.89 -11.47 2.19
C THR A 94 -6.69 -11.46 1.27
N GLU A 95 -5.49 -11.44 1.84
CA GLU A 95 -4.21 -11.44 1.16
C GLU A 95 -3.45 -12.73 1.45
N HIS A 96 -3.09 -13.46 0.41
CA HIS A 96 -2.13 -14.56 0.49
C HIS A 96 -0.74 -13.99 0.20
N GLN A 97 0.08 -13.87 1.24
CA GLN A 97 1.39 -13.26 1.13
C GLN A 97 2.48 -14.34 1.05
N THR A 98 3.48 -14.12 0.20
CA THR A 98 4.63 -15.01 0.02
C THR A 98 5.93 -14.22 0.14
N ILE A 99 6.85 -14.66 0.97
CA ILE A 99 8.26 -14.24 0.95
C ILE A 99 8.98 -15.17 -0.01
N HIS A 100 9.59 -14.62 -1.06
CA HIS A 100 10.29 -15.41 -2.05
C HIS A 100 11.64 -15.93 -1.54
N PRO A 101 12.15 -17.08 -2.05
CA PRO A 101 13.36 -17.73 -1.56
C PRO A 101 14.64 -16.89 -1.70
N TRP A 102 14.67 -15.95 -2.65
CA TRP A 102 15.81 -15.06 -2.87
C TRP A 102 15.81 -13.85 -1.93
N SER A 103 14.82 -13.71 -1.04
CA SER A 103 14.86 -12.70 0.01
C SER A 103 15.99 -13.02 0.99
N ARG A 104 16.77 -12.01 1.35
CA ARG A 104 17.92 -12.09 2.24
C ARG A 104 17.85 -10.93 3.23
N ALA A 105 17.77 -11.26 4.52
CA ALA A 105 17.80 -10.26 5.58
C ALA A 105 19.03 -9.36 5.44
N GLY A 106 18.87 -8.09 5.80
CA GLY A 106 19.86 -7.04 5.68
C GLY A 106 20.13 -6.54 4.25
N THR A 107 19.57 -7.16 3.20
CA THR A 107 19.90 -6.78 1.81
C THR A 107 18.68 -6.61 0.90
N LEU A 108 17.81 -7.61 0.79
CA LEU A 108 16.71 -7.64 -0.16
C LEU A 108 15.51 -8.41 0.41
N TYR A 109 14.33 -7.81 0.39
CA TYR A 109 13.07 -8.56 0.56
C TYR A 109 12.25 -8.48 -0.72
N SER A 110 11.86 -9.65 -1.20
CA SER A 110 11.05 -9.79 -2.41
C SER A 110 9.82 -10.61 -2.03
N MET A 111 8.66 -9.97 -2.11
CA MET A 111 7.41 -10.54 -1.63
C MET A 111 6.30 -10.41 -2.66
N SER A 112 5.36 -11.34 -2.64
CA SER A 112 4.11 -11.21 -3.38
C SER A 112 2.91 -11.25 -2.45
N ALA A 113 1.83 -10.61 -2.85
CA ALA A 113 0.52 -10.72 -2.23
C ALA A 113 -0.54 -10.94 -3.29
N GLU A 114 -1.34 -11.97 -3.13
CA GLU A 114 -2.58 -12.17 -3.90
C GLU A 114 -3.75 -11.71 -3.05
N THR A 115 -4.32 -10.56 -3.41
CA THR A 115 -5.39 -9.90 -2.66
C THR A 115 -6.73 -10.15 -3.32
N THR A 116 -7.67 -10.65 -2.53
CA THR A 116 -9.08 -10.84 -2.90
C THR A 116 -9.98 -10.03 -1.99
N MET A 117 -11.13 -9.61 -2.52
CA MET A 117 -12.12 -8.85 -1.76
C MET A 117 -13.48 -9.55 -1.83
N LYS A 118 -14.20 -9.55 -0.70
CA LYS A 118 -15.60 -9.95 -0.62
C LYS A 118 -16.45 -8.78 -0.12
N GLY A 119 -17.62 -8.62 -0.73
CA GLY A 119 -18.59 -7.59 -0.36
C GLY A 119 -19.06 -6.77 -1.57
N PRO A 120 -18.20 -5.95 -2.20
CA PRO A 120 -18.64 -5.10 -3.30
C PRO A 120 -18.99 -5.89 -4.56
N PRO A 121 -19.89 -5.36 -5.41
CA PRO A 121 -20.23 -5.98 -6.68
C PRO A 121 -18.98 -6.28 -7.52
N MET A 122 -18.94 -7.44 -8.18
CA MET A 122 -17.85 -7.88 -9.07
C MET A 122 -16.48 -8.14 -8.42
N CYS A 123 -16.33 -7.99 -7.10
CA CYS A 123 -15.05 -8.25 -6.43
C CYS A 123 -14.63 -9.72 -6.41
N ASP A 124 -15.55 -10.63 -6.69
CA ASP A 124 -15.28 -12.06 -6.91
C ASP A 124 -14.75 -12.37 -8.32
N SER A 125 -14.85 -11.41 -9.23
CA SER A 125 -14.55 -11.58 -10.65
C SER A 125 -13.10 -11.25 -11.00
N PHE A 126 -12.33 -10.70 -10.06
CA PHE A 126 -10.91 -10.41 -10.19
C PHE A 126 -10.16 -10.60 -8.87
N TYR A 127 -8.84 -10.59 -8.94
CA TYR A 127 -7.94 -10.49 -7.80
C TYR A 127 -6.77 -9.58 -8.17
N ILE A 128 -6.08 -9.08 -7.15
CA ILE A 128 -4.96 -8.16 -7.32
C ILE A 128 -3.70 -8.93 -6.94
N GLU A 129 -2.73 -8.97 -7.85
CA GLU A 129 -1.37 -9.44 -7.53
C GLU A 129 -0.51 -8.20 -7.27
N ILE A 130 0.15 -8.19 -6.11
CA ILE A 130 1.08 -7.14 -5.74
C ILE A 130 2.45 -7.76 -5.52
N HIS A 131 3.48 -7.15 -6.09
CA HIS A 131 4.86 -7.49 -5.82
C HIS A 131 5.54 -6.35 -5.07
N TYR A 132 6.16 -6.67 -3.94
CA TYR A 132 6.94 -5.76 -3.12
C TYR A 132 8.42 -6.10 -3.26
N CYS A 133 9.23 -5.11 -3.59
CA CYS A 133 10.67 -5.23 -3.71
C CYS A 133 11.33 -4.19 -2.82
N LEU A 134 11.93 -4.63 -1.71
CA LEU A 134 12.65 -3.79 -0.76
C LEU A 134 14.14 -4.03 -0.90
N ASN A 135 14.94 -3.01 -1.19
CA ASN A 135 16.39 -3.14 -1.30
C ASN A 135 17.09 -2.23 -0.31
N ARG A 136 18.18 -2.71 0.29
CA ARG A 136 19.08 -1.87 1.08
C ARG A 136 19.71 -0.80 0.20
N VAL A 137 19.70 0.44 0.69
CA VAL A 137 20.46 1.56 0.11
C VAL A 137 21.63 1.91 1.02
N SER A 138 21.39 2.00 2.32
CA SER A 138 22.39 2.15 3.38
C SER A 138 21.88 1.50 4.67
N ASP A 139 22.60 1.64 5.80
CA ASP A 139 22.13 1.09 7.08
C ASP A 139 20.81 1.71 7.56
N ASN A 140 20.56 2.96 7.19
CA ASN A 140 19.38 3.72 7.60
C ASN A 140 18.45 4.07 6.44
N GLU A 141 18.68 3.54 5.24
CA GLU A 141 17.86 3.81 4.07
C GLU A 141 17.60 2.54 3.25
N SER A 142 16.41 2.47 2.67
CA SER A 142 16.01 1.39 1.77
C SER A 142 15.12 1.93 0.65
N SER A 143 15.17 1.28 -0.49
CA SER A 143 14.26 1.55 -1.61
C SER A 143 13.09 0.58 -1.58
N ILE A 144 11.91 1.09 -1.93
CA ILE A 144 10.70 0.30 -2.11
C ILE A 144 10.17 0.45 -3.54
N GLY A 145 10.01 -0.70 -4.20
CA GLY A 145 9.21 -0.86 -5.40
C GLY A 145 7.91 -1.60 -5.11
N VAL A 146 6.79 -1.07 -5.57
CA VAL A 146 5.48 -1.76 -5.51
C VAL A 146 4.91 -1.88 -6.91
N TYR A 147 4.65 -3.10 -7.35
CA TYR A 147 4.16 -3.43 -8.69
C TYR A 147 2.82 -4.14 -8.59
N VAL A 148 1.85 -3.74 -9.42
CA VAL A 148 0.47 -4.20 -9.30
C VAL A 148 -0.04 -4.74 -10.63
N GLN A 149 -0.72 -5.88 -10.57
CA GLN A 149 -1.49 -6.47 -11.66
C GLN A 149 -2.90 -6.81 -11.20
N ILE A 150 -3.88 -6.61 -12.08
CA ILE A 150 -5.27 -6.99 -11.84
C ILE A 150 -5.60 -8.15 -12.76
N LYS A 151 -6.00 -9.27 -12.16
CA LYS A 151 -6.22 -10.54 -12.84
C LYS A 151 -7.69 -10.89 -12.79
N TYR A 152 -8.31 -11.10 -13.94
CA TYR A 152 -9.74 -11.35 -14.06
C TYR A 152 -10.00 -12.85 -14.10
N LYS A 153 -10.80 -13.35 -13.15
CA LYS A 153 -11.23 -14.76 -13.07
C LYS A 153 -12.46 -15.03 -13.93
N LYS A 154 -13.31 -14.03 -14.11
CA LYS A 154 -14.54 -14.08 -14.92
C LYS A 154 -14.49 -13.01 -16.00
N SER A 155 -15.23 -13.19 -17.08
CA SER A 155 -15.36 -12.15 -18.11
C SER A 155 -16.00 -10.91 -17.50
N VAL A 156 -15.28 -9.79 -17.56
CA VAL A 156 -15.76 -8.47 -17.17
C VAL A 156 -15.86 -7.65 -18.45
N PHE A 157 -17.08 -7.22 -18.80
CA PHE A 157 -17.35 -6.63 -20.10
C PHE A 157 -16.89 -5.16 -20.21
N GLY A 158 -16.26 -4.83 -21.35
CA GLY A 158 -16.10 -3.46 -21.85
C GLY A 158 -15.45 -2.46 -20.86
N LEU A 159 -16.11 -1.31 -20.67
CA LEU A 159 -15.63 -0.17 -19.88
C LEU A 159 -15.45 -0.46 -18.38
N MET A 160 -16.07 -1.53 -17.86
CA MET A 160 -16.01 -1.88 -16.45
C MET A 160 -14.62 -2.33 -16.02
N LYS A 161 -13.89 -3.04 -16.91
CA LYS A 161 -12.50 -3.43 -16.68
C LYS A 161 -11.61 -2.22 -16.41
N GLY A 162 -11.71 -1.19 -17.26
CA GLY A 162 -10.94 0.04 -17.10
C GLY A 162 -11.31 0.83 -15.85
N MET A 163 -12.58 0.82 -15.45
CA MET A 163 -13.03 1.47 -14.21
C MET A 163 -12.48 0.77 -12.96
N ILE A 164 -12.53 -0.57 -12.92
CA ILE A 164 -11.94 -1.37 -11.84
C ILE A 164 -10.43 -1.11 -11.74
N GLU A 165 -9.72 -1.15 -12.87
CA GLU A 165 -8.28 -0.89 -12.90
C GLU A 165 -7.95 0.51 -12.36
N LYS A 166 -8.64 1.54 -12.85
CA LYS A 166 -8.42 2.91 -12.41
C LYS A 166 -8.68 3.10 -10.92
N MET A 167 -9.78 2.56 -10.40
CA MET A 167 -10.14 2.69 -8.98
C MET A 167 -9.17 1.94 -8.07
N THR A 168 -8.79 0.72 -8.46
CA THR A 168 -7.86 -0.11 -7.69
C THR A 168 -6.49 0.54 -7.62
N ILE A 169 -5.95 0.97 -8.76
CA ILE A 169 -4.63 1.62 -8.80
C ILE A 169 -4.65 2.93 -8.02
N ALA A 170 -5.67 3.77 -8.18
CA ALA A 170 -5.77 5.02 -7.43
C ALA A 170 -5.83 4.78 -5.91
N GLY A 171 -6.59 3.77 -5.46
CA GLY A 171 -6.67 3.42 -4.05
C GLY A 171 -5.35 2.91 -3.48
N LEU A 172 -4.59 2.12 -4.25
CA LEU A 172 -3.28 1.62 -3.85
C LEU A 172 -2.21 2.72 -3.86
N GLU A 173 -2.21 3.61 -4.85
CA GLU A 173 -1.34 4.78 -4.90
C GLU A 173 -1.57 5.71 -3.69
N GLU A 174 -2.83 5.96 -3.33
CA GLU A 174 -3.18 6.75 -2.14
C GLU A 174 -2.77 6.05 -0.84
N PHE A 175 -3.02 4.74 -0.73
CA PHE A 175 -2.58 3.95 0.42
C PHE A 175 -1.07 4.06 0.64
N TRP A 176 -0.27 3.82 -0.41
CA TRP A 176 1.18 3.84 -0.30
C TRP A 176 1.75 5.23 -0.08
N LYS A 177 1.18 6.25 -0.72
CA LYS A 177 1.56 7.64 -0.47
C LYS A 177 1.41 8.00 1.01
N ASP A 178 0.27 7.65 1.61
CA ASP A 178 0.01 7.96 3.02
C ASP A 178 0.90 7.12 3.95
N PHE A 179 1.12 5.85 3.64
CA PHE A 179 1.99 4.98 4.44
C PHE A 179 3.45 5.46 4.43
N CYS A 180 4.01 5.74 3.24
CA CYS A 180 5.35 6.32 3.11
C CYS A 180 5.46 7.66 3.84
N GLY A 181 4.43 8.51 3.76
CA GLY A 181 4.37 9.78 4.51
C GLY A 181 4.34 9.59 6.03
N ALA A 182 3.58 8.62 6.53
CA ALA A 182 3.53 8.29 7.95
C ALA A 182 4.88 7.77 8.46
N LEU A 183 5.54 6.90 7.69
CA LEU A 183 6.86 6.38 8.00
C LEU A 183 7.93 7.49 8.07
N ARG A 184 7.96 8.40 7.09
CA ARG A 184 8.86 9.57 7.11
C ARG A 184 8.64 10.44 8.33
N THR A 185 7.37 10.65 8.69
CA THR A 185 7.00 11.45 9.87
C THR A 185 7.47 10.78 11.16
N GLU A 186 7.33 9.46 11.29
CA GLU A 186 7.84 8.69 12.44
C GLU A 186 9.37 8.79 12.56
N LYS A 187 10.07 8.79 11.43
CA LYS A 187 11.53 8.96 11.35
C LYS A 187 12.00 10.41 11.50
N GLY A 188 11.09 11.35 11.74
CA GLY A 188 11.41 12.76 11.96
C GLY A 188 11.69 13.56 10.69
N GLU A 189 11.52 12.97 9.50
CA GLU A 189 11.56 13.70 8.23
C GLU A 189 10.28 14.52 8.06
N ARG A 190 10.43 15.84 8.00
CA ARG A 190 9.29 16.73 7.72
C ARG A 190 9.00 16.71 6.22
N THR A 191 7.87 16.14 5.84
CA THR A 191 7.34 16.28 4.47
C THR A 191 6.82 17.71 4.25
N PRO A 192 6.91 18.27 3.01
CA PRO A 192 6.42 19.62 2.70
C PRO A 192 4.93 19.85 3.03
N ASP A 193 4.11 18.79 3.04
CA ASP A 193 2.68 18.87 3.35
C ASP A 193 2.39 19.21 4.82
N THR A 194 3.36 19.02 5.72
CA THR A 194 3.22 19.29 7.16
C THR A 194 3.29 20.79 7.49
N VAL A 195 3.98 21.58 6.67
CA VAL A 195 4.14 23.04 6.89
C VAL A 195 2.79 23.77 6.81
N LYS A 196 1.85 23.31 5.97
CA LYS A 196 0.52 23.93 5.83
C LYS A 196 -0.41 23.67 7.03
N LYS A 197 -0.20 22.60 7.80
CA LYS A 197 -1.02 22.28 8.98
C LYS A 197 -0.51 22.97 10.25
N ILE A 198 0.80 23.20 10.39
CA ILE A 198 1.37 23.84 11.58
C ILE A 198 0.96 25.32 11.65
N THR A 199 0.96 26.06 10.53
CA THR A 199 0.54 27.48 10.52
C THR A 199 -0.95 27.65 10.84
N LYS A 200 -1.80 26.66 10.58
CA LYS A 200 -3.24 26.70 10.92
C LYS A 200 -3.57 26.36 12.38
N LYS A 201 -2.62 25.79 13.15
CA LYS A 201 -2.87 25.31 14.52
C LYS A 201 -2.64 26.38 15.60
N ASN A 202 -2.08 27.55 15.23
CA ASN A 202 -1.73 28.62 16.17
C ASN A 202 -2.81 29.70 16.36
N SER A 203 -3.99 29.56 15.76
CA SER A 203 -5.14 30.43 16.04
C SER A 203 -6.13 29.73 16.97
N LEU A 204 -6.45 30.39 18.10
CA LEU A 204 -7.36 29.91 19.16
C LEU A 204 -8.71 29.39 18.61
N PRO A 205 -9.33 28.39 19.26
CA PRO A 205 -10.53 27.76 18.74
C PRO A 205 -11.77 28.63 19.01
N GLU A 206 -12.47 29.02 17.94
CA GLU A 206 -13.85 29.48 18.02
C GLU A 206 -14.77 28.26 17.85
N ILE A 207 -15.63 28.02 18.83
CA ILE A 207 -16.61 26.92 18.81
C ILE A 207 -17.68 27.25 17.77
N ARG A 208 -17.70 26.53 16.65
CA ARG A 208 -18.86 26.44 15.77
C ARG A 208 -19.09 25.02 15.25
N THR A 209 -20.34 24.62 15.42
CA THR A 209 -21.02 23.42 14.95
C THR A 209 -20.94 23.23 13.43
N GLY A 210 -20.72 21.99 13.00
CA GLY A 210 -21.16 21.45 11.69
C GLY A 210 -20.46 22.02 10.45
N GLY A 211 -19.70 21.19 9.73
CA GLY A 211 -19.18 21.57 8.42
C GLY A 211 -18.38 20.46 7.75
N ALA A 212 -19.02 19.74 6.83
CA ALA A 212 -18.37 18.84 5.90
C ALA A 212 -17.35 19.60 5.03
N SER A 213 -16.15 19.04 4.86
CA SER A 213 -15.16 19.55 3.93
C SER A 213 -15.27 18.78 2.61
N PHE A 214 -15.91 19.43 1.64
CA PHE A 214 -15.91 19.11 0.22
C PHE A 214 -14.59 19.58 -0.43
N VAL A 215 -14.17 18.97 -1.56
CA VAL A 215 -13.55 19.59 -2.76
C VAL A 215 -13.35 18.53 -3.88
N PRO A 216 -13.39 18.91 -5.18
CA PRO A 216 -14.16 18.20 -6.22
C PRO A 216 -13.44 17.83 -7.53
N GLY A 217 -14.15 17.09 -8.41
CA GLY A 217 -14.26 17.42 -9.84
C GLY A 217 -13.71 16.42 -10.87
N ARG A 218 -14.60 15.78 -11.64
CA ARG A 218 -14.74 15.96 -13.10
C ARG A 218 -16.12 15.50 -13.58
N LYS A 219 -16.71 16.37 -14.39
CA LYS A 219 -18.10 16.42 -14.89
C LYS A 219 -18.45 15.23 -15.78
N TYR A 220 -19.67 14.68 -15.64
CA TYR A 220 -20.34 14.01 -16.75
C TYR A 220 -21.23 15.01 -17.49
N PHE A 221 -21.07 15.01 -18.80
CA PHE A 221 -21.95 15.64 -19.78
C PHE A 221 -23.41 15.25 -19.51
N ILE A 222 -24.31 16.24 -19.38
CA ILE A 222 -25.74 16.03 -19.59
C ILE A 222 -26.00 16.37 -21.06
N LEU A 223 -26.16 15.33 -21.88
CA LEU A 223 -26.93 15.41 -23.10
C LEU A 223 -28.37 15.03 -22.75
N SER A 224 -29.28 16.01 -22.78
CA SER A 224 -30.68 15.73 -23.10
C SER A 224 -31.21 16.83 -23.99
N LYS A 225 -31.44 16.48 -25.25
CA LYS A 225 -32.26 17.25 -26.20
C LYS A 225 -33.74 17.11 -25.81
N ARG A 226 -34.39 18.27 -25.66
CA ARG A 226 -35.61 18.75 -26.36
C ARG A 226 -37.00 18.18 -26.00
N MET A 227 -37.99 19.08 -26.19
CA MET A 227 -39.47 18.95 -26.30
C MET A 227 -40.19 19.20 -24.96
N ASP A 228 -40.98 20.26 -24.74
CA ASP A 228 -41.58 21.31 -25.59
C ASP A 228 -41.59 22.66 -24.84
#